data_AF-A0A3B0ZAG7-F1
#
_entry.id   AF-A0A3B0ZAG7-F1
#
_cell.length_a   1.000
_cell.length_b   1.000
_cell.length_c   1.000
_cell.angle_alpha   90.00
_cell.angle_beta   90.00
_cell.angle_gamma   90.00
#
_symmetry.space_group_name_H-M   'P 1'
#
loop_
_entity.id
_entity.type
_entity.pdbx_description
1 polymer ?
#
loop_
_entity_poly.entity_id
_entity_poly.type
_entity_poly.pdbx_seq_one_letter_code
_entity_poly.pdbx_strand_id
1 'polypeptide(L)'
;MRTVFFILLLAVAGMLATSTATLAGELKTVTLSVDKMTCNMCPITVKKALRKIDGVSTVSAKYEGDDIGWATVTYDPAEVKIEDLTFATEQAGYPSRLKQ
;
A
#
# COMPACT_ATOMS: atom_id res chain seq x y z
N MET A 1 2.10 -39.62 49.77
CA MET A 1 1.08 -38.60 50.12
C MET A 1 1.67 -37.25 50.58
N ARG A 2 2.90 -37.17 51.12
CA ARG A 2 3.57 -35.89 51.50
C ARG A 2 4.41 -35.22 50.39
N THR A 3 4.74 -35.92 49.31
CA THR A 3 5.55 -35.41 48.19
C THR A 3 4.74 -34.86 47.02
N VAL A 4 3.46 -35.22 46.92
CA VAL A 4 2.56 -34.79 45.84
C VAL A 4 2.06 -33.35 46.06
N PHE A 5 2.13 -32.87 47.30
CA PHE A 5 1.71 -31.52 47.69
C PHE A 5 2.78 -30.44 47.37
N PHE A 6 4.03 -30.84 47.08
CA PHE A 6 5.17 -29.91 47.03
C PHE A 6 5.57 -29.45 45.62
N ILE A 7 4.92 -29.95 44.56
CA ILE A 7 5.17 -29.49 43.18
C ILE A 7 3.86 -29.06 42.49
N LEU A 8 2.83 -28.78 43.29
CA LEU A 8 1.64 -28.03 42.88
C LEU A 8 1.92 -26.51 42.71
N LEU A 9 3.21 -26.14 42.71
CA LEU A 9 3.77 -24.78 42.76
C LEU A 9 4.66 -24.45 41.54
N LEU A 10 4.72 -25.33 40.54
CA LEU A 10 5.32 -25.03 39.24
C LEU A 10 4.31 -24.27 38.38
N ALA A 11 4.08 -23.03 38.81
CA ALA A 11 3.87 -21.85 37.98
C ALA A 11 3.06 -22.08 36.70
N VAL A 12 1.76 -21.82 36.84
CA VAL A 12 0.83 -21.38 35.78
C VAL A 12 1.31 -20.03 35.21
N ALA A 13 2.54 -19.98 34.67
CA ALA A 13 3.20 -18.75 34.19
C ALA A 13 3.33 -18.68 32.67
N GLY A 14 2.84 -19.68 31.93
CA GLY A 14 3.04 -19.77 30.48
C GLY A 14 1.92 -19.21 29.60
N MET A 15 0.78 -18.79 30.18
CA MET A 15 -0.38 -18.31 29.43
C MET A 15 -0.54 -16.80 29.61
N LEU A 16 0.24 -16.01 28.89
CA LEU A 16 -0.01 -14.59 28.57
C LEU A 16 0.93 -14.16 27.42
N ALA A 17 1.11 -15.02 26.41
CA ALA A 17 1.54 -14.55 25.10
C ALA A 17 0.31 -13.93 24.42
N THR A 18 -0.13 -12.77 24.92
CA THR A 18 -1.02 -11.90 24.15
C THR A 18 -0.19 -11.42 22.97
N SER A 19 -0.30 -12.15 21.86
CA SER A 19 0.12 -11.68 20.56
C SER A 19 -0.62 -10.37 20.28
N THR A 20 0.00 -9.25 20.65
CA THR A 20 -0.33 -7.97 20.06
C THR A 20 0.07 -8.09 18.60
N ALA A 21 -0.84 -8.62 17.77
CA ALA A 21 -0.78 -8.43 16.34
C ALA A 21 -0.76 -6.92 16.15
N THR A 22 0.42 -6.41 15.82
CA THR A 22 0.68 -5.02 15.50
C THR A 22 -0.39 -4.58 14.51
N LEU A 23 -1.00 -3.43 14.76
CA LEU A 23 -1.89 -2.74 13.83
C LEU A 23 -1.03 -2.27 12.64
N ALA A 24 -0.62 -3.20 11.78
CA ALA A 24 -0.05 -2.88 10.49
C ALA A 24 -1.20 -2.30 9.66
N GLY A 25 -1.14 -1.01 9.34
CA GLY A 25 -2.09 -0.39 8.42
C GLY A 25 -2.20 -1.24 7.16
N GLU A 26 -3.42 -1.67 6.84
CA GLU A 26 -3.67 -2.53 5.69
C GLU A 26 -3.45 -1.73 4.41
N LEU A 27 -2.26 -1.86 3.83
CA LEU A 27 -1.94 -1.22 2.57
C LEU A 27 -2.87 -1.73 1.46
N LYS A 28 -3.45 -0.81 0.70
CA LYS A 28 -4.31 -1.13 -0.44
C LYS A 28 -3.54 -0.94 -1.73
N THR A 29 -3.81 -1.84 -2.68
CA THR A 29 -3.25 -1.75 -4.03
C THR A 29 -4.34 -1.49 -5.05
N VAL A 30 -4.16 -0.48 -5.88
CA VAL A 30 -5.07 -0.13 -6.97
C VAL A 30 -4.31 0.04 -8.28
N THR A 31 -5.03 -0.07 -9.39
CA THR A 31 -4.49 0.25 -10.70
C THR A 31 -5.26 1.45 -11.27
N LEU A 32 -4.53 2.42 -11.78
CA LEU A 32 -5.06 3.61 -12.45
C LEU A 32 -4.86 3.46 -13.96
N SER A 33 -5.90 3.77 -14.74
CA SER A 33 -5.79 4.11 -16.16
C SER A 33 -5.23 5.51 -16.28
N VAL A 34 -4.14 5.69 -17.03
CA VAL A 34 -3.45 6.96 -17.16
C VAL A 34 -3.48 7.40 -18.63
N ASP A 35 -4.07 8.57 -18.87
CA ASP A 35 -4.21 9.16 -20.19
C ASP A 35 -2.96 9.98 -20.57
N LYS A 36 -2.82 10.28 -21.86
CA LYS A 36 -1.72 11.08 -22.44
C LYS A 36 -0.34 10.51 -22.17
N MET A 37 -0.26 9.21 -21.93
CA MET A 37 1.01 8.51 -21.80
C MET A 37 1.49 8.15 -23.20
N THR A 38 2.18 9.07 -23.89
CA THR A 38 2.46 8.94 -25.34
C THR A 38 3.89 8.50 -25.68
N CYS A 39 4.75 8.30 -24.66
CA CYS A 39 6.15 7.94 -24.83
C CYS A 39 6.60 6.93 -23.78
N ASN A 40 7.55 6.06 -24.14
CA ASN A 40 8.15 5.05 -23.25
C ASN A 40 8.77 5.64 -21.96
N MET A 41 9.10 6.93 -21.94
CA MET A 41 9.65 7.62 -20.78
C MET A 41 8.57 8.26 -19.88
N CYS A 42 7.34 8.47 -20.37
CA CYS A 42 6.22 9.04 -19.59
C CYS A 42 5.92 8.29 -18.28
N PRO A 43 6.02 6.94 -18.19
CA PRO A 43 5.87 6.23 -16.92
C PRO A 43 6.81 6.71 -15.81
N ILE A 44 7.97 7.29 -16.13
CA ILE A 44 8.91 7.81 -15.13
C ILE A 44 8.32 9.02 -14.41
N THR A 45 7.69 9.94 -15.14
CA THR A 45 7.07 11.14 -14.56
C THR A 45 5.90 10.79 -13.67
N VAL A 46 5.04 9.88 -14.12
CA VAL A 46 3.90 9.37 -13.33
C VAL A 46 4.37 8.70 -12.04
N LYS A 47 5.40 7.84 -12.12
CA LYS A 47 6.02 7.24 -10.92
C LYS A 47 6.55 8.28 -9.96
N LYS A 48 7.24 9.32 -10.47
CA LYS A 48 7.78 10.40 -9.64
C LYS A 48 6.69 11.21 -8.97
N ALA A 49 5.55 11.45 -9.62
CA ALA A 49 4.43 12.17 -9.04
C ALA A 49 3.82 11.38 -7.87
N LEU A 50 3.49 10.10 -8.09
CA LEU A 50 2.84 9.25 -7.10
C LEU A 50 3.74 8.94 -5.89
N ARG A 51 5.06 8.79 -6.09
CA ARG A 51 6.01 8.54 -4.99
C ARG A 51 6.25 9.72 -4.05
N LYS A 52 5.77 10.92 -4.40
CA LYS A 52 5.89 12.11 -3.54
C LYS A 52 4.76 12.21 -2.51
N ILE A 53 3.73 11.37 -2.63
CA ILE A 53 2.60 11.38 -1.72
C ILE A 53 2.99 10.54 -0.49
N ASP A 54 2.99 11.16 0.68
CA ASP A 54 3.17 10.46 1.94
C ASP A 54 2.06 9.41 2.12
N GLY A 55 2.42 8.21 2.58
CA GLY A 55 1.51 7.07 2.63
C GLY A 55 1.50 6.20 1.36
N VAL A 56 2.17 6.60 0.27
CA VAL A 56 2.41 5.71 -0.87
C VAL A 56 3.63 4.82 -0.63
N SER A 57 3.43 3.51 -0.66
CA SER A 57 4.46 2.50 -0.41
C SER A 57 5.17 2.05 -1.69
N THR A 58 4.41 1.66 -2.72
CA THR A 58 4.98 1.20 -3.99
C THR A 58 4.26 1.78 -5.19
N VAL A 59 5.02 2.00 -6.28
CA VAL A 59 4.48 2.49 -7.55
C VAL A 59 5.18 1.79 -8.72
N SER A 60 4.37 1.21 -9.60
CA SER A 60 4.76 0.74 -10.93
C SER A 60 3.94 1.49 -11.99
N ALA A 61 4.53 1.77 -13.14
CA ALA A 61 3.80 2.36 -14.26
C ALA A 61 4.31 1.80 -15.59
N LYS A 62 3.39 1.64 -16.54
CA LYS A 62 3.62 1.07 -17.87
C LYS A 62 2.88 1.85 -18.94
N TYR A 63 3.53 2.04 -20.08
CA TYR A 63 2.90 2.51 -21.30
C TYR A 63 2.38 1.30 -22.07
N GLU A 64 1.14 1.35 -22.57
CA GLU A 64 0.53 0.22 -23.30
C GLU A 64 0.19 0.54 -24.77
N GLY A 65 0.35 1.78 -25.22
CA GLY A 65 0.02 2.19 -26.59
C GLY A 65 -1.17 3.14 -26.62
N ASP A 66 -1.47 3.69 -27.80
CA ASP A 66 -2.64 4.54 -28.06
C ASP A 66 -2.82 5.68 -27.05
N ASP A 67 -1.72 6.31 -26.64
CA ASP A 67 -1.67 7.38 -25.63
C ASP A 67 -2.20 6.98 -24.24
N ILE A 68 -2.31 5.68 -23.96
CA ILE A 68 -2.80 5.10 -22.71
C ILE A 68 -1.68 4.34 -21.99
N GLY A 69 -1.69 4.42 -20.67
CA GLY A 69 -0.87 3.60 -19.79
C GLY A 69 -1.57 3.25 -18.49
N TRP A 70 -0.85 2.57 -17.61
CA TRP A 70 -1.37 2.17 -16.30
C TRP A 70 -0.36 2.46 -15.21
N ALA A 71 -0.86 2.79 -14.03
CA ALA A 71 -0.05 2.87 -12.82
C ALA A 71 -0.65 1.99 -11.71
N THR A 72 0.12 1.06 -11.19
CA THR A 72 -0.27 0.26 -10.02
C THR A 72 0.38 0.87 -8.78
N VAL A 73 -0.44 1.20 -7.78
CA VAL A 73 -0.03 1.94 -6.58
C VAL A 73 -0.46 1.17 -5.36
N THR A 74 0.47 0.94 -4.43
CA THR A 74 0.18 0.45 -3.09
C THR A 74 0.32 1.61 -2.10
N TYR A 75 -0.71 1.89 -1.31
CA TYR A 75 -0.79 3.04 -0.41
C TYR A 75 -1.53 2.71 0.89
N ASP A 76 -1.33 3.52 1.92
CA ASP A 76 -2.09 3.47 3.16
C ASP A 76 -3.43 4.21 3.01
N PRO A 77 -4.58 3.52 3.08
CA PRO A 77 -5.90 4.15 2.95
C PRO A 77 -6.28 5.04 4.15
N ALA A 78 -5.54 5.02 5.26
CA ALA A 78 -5.71 5.96 6.36
C ALA A 78 -5.10 7.33 6.03
N GLU A 79 -4.09 7.39 5.16
CA GLU A 79 -3.36 8.61 4.80
C GLU A 79 -3.72 9.15 3.42
N VAL A 80 -4.00 8.26 2.45
CA VAL A 80 -4.16 8.62 1.04
C VAL A 80 -5.49 8.12 0.50
N LYS A 81 -6.18 8.95 -0.27
CA LYS A 81 -7.37 8.57 -1.02
C LYS A 81 -7.08 8.43 -2.51
N ILE A 82 -7.97 7.76 -3.23
CA ILE A 82 -7.84 7.59 -4.69
C ILE A 82 -7.79 8.94 -5.39
N GLU A 83 -8.56 9.91 -4.90
CA GLU A 83 -8.64 11.25 -5.47
C GLU A 83 -7.26 11.94 -5.41
N ASP A 84 -6.51 11.77 -4.33
CA ASP A 84 -5.15 12.31 -4.16
C ASP A 84 -4.19 11.72 -5.20
N LEU A 85 -4.30 10.42 -5.46
CA LEU A 85 -3.50 9.74 -6.48
C LEU A 85 -3.85 10.26 -7.88
N THR A 86 -5.14 10.39 -8.21
CA THR A 86 -5.57 10.88 -9.52
C THR A 86 -5.26 12.35 -9.73
N PHE A 87 -5.32 13.15 -8.66
CA PHE A 87 -4.96 14.56 -8.70
C PHE A 87 -3.46 14.74 -8.91
N ALA A 88 -2.62 13.96 -8.24
CA ALA A 88 -1.17 14.05 -8.41
C ALA A 88 -0.71 13.71 -9.84
N THR A 89 -1.33 12.72 -10.48
CA THR A 89 -1.02 12.39 -11.88
C THR A 89 -1.55 13.46 -12.84
N GLU A 90 -2.73 14.05 -12.58
CA GLU A 90 -3.25 15.18 -13.34
C GLU A 90 -2.35 16.42 -13.26
N GLN A 91 -1.86 16.77 -12.06
CA GLN A 91 -0.90 17.87 -11.87
C GLN A 91 0.44 17.61 -12.59
N ALA A 92 0.79 16.34 -12.81
CA ALA A 92 1.94 15.95 -13.61
C ALA A 92 1.67 15.94 -15.13
N GLY A 93 0.46 16.30 -15.57
CA GLY A 93 0.04 16.31 -16.98
C GLY A 93 -0.53 14.99 -17.50
N TYR A 94 -0.78 14.03 -16.61
CA TYR A 94 -1.24 12.68 -16.92
C TYR A 94 -2.54 12.37 -16.16
N PRO A 95 -3.70 12.89 -16.60
CA PRO A 95 -4.98 12.59 -15.98
C PRO A 95 -5.19 11.08 -15.85
N SER A 96 -5.83 10.65 -14.76
CA SER A 96 -6.03 9.22 -14.52
C SER A 96 -7.36 8.91 -13.87
N ARG A 97 -7.76 7.65 -13.94
CA ARG A 97 -8.99 7.09 -13.36
C ARG A 97 -8.70 5.74 -12.73
N LEU A 98 -9.49 5.32 -11.75
CA LEU A 98 -9.44 3.94 -11.27
C LEU A 98 -9.75 2.97 -12.43
N LYS A 99 -8.87 1.99 -12.65
CA LYS A 99 -9.13 0.89 -13.58
C LYS A 99 -10.12 -0.07 -12.92
N GLN A 100 -11.28 -0.26 -13.55
CA GLN A 100 -12.27 -1.27 -13.17
C GLN A 100 -11.85 -2.67 -13.65
#